data_AF-A0A351DSR4-F1
#
_entry.id   AF-A0A351DSR4-F1
#
_cell.length_a   1.000
_cell.length_b   1.000
_cell.length_c   1.000
_cell.angle_alpha   90.00
_cell.angle_beta   90.00
_cell.angle_gamma   90.00
#
_symmetry.space_group_name_H-M   'P 1'
#
loop_
_entity.id
_entity.type
_entity.pdbx_description
1 polymer ?
#
loop_
_entity_poly.entity_id
_entity_poly.type
_entity_poly.pdbx_seq_one_letter_code
_entity_poly.pdbx_strand_id
1 'polypeptide(L)'
;MDTTMHRRLWYTAFAAIFGVASLPTHAQTGILSNGSACGCPEVAARDTVWVSDNDGNGVGTAQWDCAHLYVLTEQVFVNQGDTLRIDPGTVVLGMEGEGRTEVDNVTGFGAVRDVTYDTYPGALVVARGGFLEADGTATCPIQFSFLGDPMDGTTGLDVRGKWGGIVVCGEAQLNTLSLEQTFATAPFFTTGIGTGEDRAEGIVDVSGQDRHVYGGNADSINASAVLRHLSIRHGSTNLGWNQF
;
A
#
# COMPACT_ATOMS: atom_id res chain seq x y z
N MET A 1 -1.54 -2.07 89.27
CA MET A 1 -0.25 -2.45 88.66
C MET A 1 -0.52 -3.66 87.78
N ASP A 2 -0.83 -3.46 86.50
CA ASP A 2 -0.29 -4.27 85.41
C ASP A 2 -0.60 -3.58 84.08
N THR A 3 0.37 -3.61 83.18
CA THR A 3 0.54 -2.73 82.03
C THR A 3 0.05 -3.39 80.74
N THR A 4 -1.00 -2.85 80.11
CA THR A 4 -1.35 -3.20 78.72
C THR A 4 -0.68 -2.20 77.77
N MET A 5 0.37 -2.67 77.12
CA MET A 5 1.22 -1.95 76.18
C MET A 5 0.52 -1.86 74.82
N HIS A 6 -0.04 -0.69 74.47
CA HIS A 6 -0.56 -0.43 73.12
C HIS A 6 0.59 -0.14 72.14
N ARG A 7 0.90 -1.11 71.30
CA ARG A 7 1.90 -1.02 70.23
C ARG A 7 1.30 -0.24 69.05
N ARG A 8 1.67 1.04 68.90
CA ARG A 8 1.31 1.87 67.74
C ARG A 8 2.07 1.38 66.50
N LEU A 9 1.40 0.75 65.55
CA LEU A 9 1.95 0.52 64.21
C LEU A 9 1.94 1.84 63.44
N TRP A 10 3.12 2.28 63.03
CA TRP A 10 3.29 3.36 62.07
C TRP A 10 3.24 2.73 60.68
N TYR A 11 2.18 2.99 59.91
CA TYR A 11 2.12 2.66 58.49
C TYR A 11 2.78 3.79 57.71
N THR A 12 4.01 3.58 57.24
CA THR A 12 4.61 4.41 56.20
C THR A 12 4.02 4.01 54.84
N ALA A 13 3.18 4.88 54.28
CA ALA A 13 2.69 4.73 52.91
C ALA A 13 3.82 5.05 51.92
N PHE A 14 4.35 4.02 51.25
CA PHE A 14 5.21 4.21 50.07
C PHE A 14 4.30 4.45 48.86
N ALA A 15 4.27 5.69 48.36
CA ALA A 15 3.67 6.00 47.07
C ALA A 15 4.61 5.51 45.96
N ALA A 16 4.24 4.43 45.28
CA ALA A 16 4.91 3.99 44.06
C ALA A 16 4.54 4.95 42.93
N ILE A 17 5.47 5.84 42.57
CA ILE A 17 5.38 6.63 41.34
C ILE A 17 5.62 5.65 40.18
N PHE A 18 4.55 5.24 39.50
CA PHE A 18 4.65 4.59 38.20
C PHE A 18 5.09 5.64 37.18
N GLY A 19 6.40 5.72 36.93
CA GLY A 19 6.94 6.45 35.80
C GLY A 19 6.46 5.76 34.53
N VAL A 20 5.64 6.45 33.74
CA VAL A 20 5.32 6.03 32.37
C VAL A 20 6.61 6.18 31.57
N ALA A 21 7.31 5.07 31.34
CA ALA A 21 8.43 5.05 30.41
C ALA A 21 7.84 5.21 29.00
N SER A 22 7.91 6.42 28.46
CA SER A 22 7.66 6.67 27.04
C SER A 22 8.71 5.89 26.25
N LEU A 23 8.28 4.86 25.53
CA LEU A 23 9.12 4.20 24.53
C LEU A 23 9.57 5.26 23.51
N PRO A 24 10.83 5.23 23.05
CA PRO A 24 11.28 6.16 22.03
C PRO A 24 10.52 5.87 20.73
N THR A 25 9.60 6.77 20.37
CA THR A 25 9.07 6.84 19.01
C THR A 25 10.24 7.25 18.12
N HIS A 26 10.65 6.36 17.21
CA HIS A 26 11.69 6.67 16.23
C HIS A 26 11.09 7.58 15.15
N ALA A 27 10.91 8.85 15.48
CA ALA A 27 10.48 9.88 14.53
C ALA A 27 11.58 10.08 13.49
N GLN A 28 11.21 10.11 12.21
CA GLN A 28 12.11 10.29 11.08
C GLN A 28 12.35 11.77 10.72
N THR A 29 12.18 12.68 11.69
CA THR A 29 12.30 14.13 11.47
C THR A 29 13.65 14.48 10.85
N GLY A 30 13.64 15.10 9.66
CA GLY A 30 14.84 15.50 8.92
C GLY A 30 15.48 14.43 8.02
N ILE A 31 14.92 13.21 7.96
CA ILE A 31 15.35 12.16 7.03
C ILE A 31 14.60 12.27 5.69
N LEU A 32 13.36 12.76 5.71
CA LEU A 32 12.52 12.83 4.52
C LEU A 32 12.78 14.12 3.74
N SER A 33 13.42 14.01 2.57
CA SER A 33 13.50 15.11 1.61
C SER A 33 12.20 15.18 0.82
N ASN A 34 11.41 16.23 1.08
CA ASN A 34 10.18 16.51 0.34
C ASN A 34 10.44 17.26 -0.98
N GLY A 35 11.64 17.15 -1.56
CA GLY A 35 11.95 17.72 -2.87
C GLY A 35 12.25 19.23 -2.88
N SER A 36 12.47 19.87 -1.73
CA SER A 36 12.90 21.27 -1.66
C SER A 36 14.19 21.53 -2.46
N ALA A 37 15.11 20.55 -2.47
CA ALA A 37 16.33 20.57 -3.27
C ALA A 37 16.08 20.58 -4.80
N CYS A 38 14.89 20.19 -5.25
CA CYS A 38 14.47 20.20 -6.65
C CYS A 38 13.43 21.30 -6.96
N GLY A 39 13.23 22.26 -6.05
CA GLY A 39 12.31 23.38 -6.25
C GLY A 39 10.84 23.06 -5.98
N CYS A 40 10.53 21.91 -5.38
CA CYS A 40 9.16 21.57 -5.02
C CYS A 40 8.65 22.48 -3.88
N PRO A 41 7.40 22.96 -3.94
CA PRO A 41 6.78 23.67 -2.83
C PRO A 41 6.79 22.83 -1.54
N GLU A 42 6.72 23.48 -0.38
CA GLU A 42 6.49 22.77 0.88
C GLU A 42 5.22 21.93 0.79
N VAL A 43 5.21 20.74 1.40
CA VAL A 43 4.09 19.79 1.32
C VAL A 43 2.75 20.45 1.70
N ALA A 44 2.75 21.28 2.74
CA ALA A 44 1.56 21.99 3.22
C ALA A 44 1.04 23.08 2.25
N ALA A 45 1.84 23.48 1.26
CA ALA A 45 1.47 24.50 0.27
C ALA A 45 1.02 23.90 -1.08
N ARG A 46 1.14 22.58 -1.26
CA ARG A 46 0.72 21.87 -2.47
C ARG A 46 -0.79 21.65 -2.43
N ASP A 47 -1.48 21.90 -3.53
CA ASP A 47 -2.87 21.52 -3.68
C ASP A 47 -3.01 20.02 -3.89
N THR A 48 -4.22 19.52 -3.64
CA THR A 48 -4.53 18.08 -3.72
C THR A 48 -5.21 17.73 -5.02
N VAL A 49 -4.65 16.78 -5.75
CA VAL A 49 -5.26 16.12 -6.90
C VAL A 49 -5.80 14.77 -6.42
N TRP A 50 -7.13 14.64 -6.39
CA TRP A 50 -7.81 13.38 -6.07
C TRP A 50 -7.86 12.51 -7.32
N VAL A 51 -7.32 11.29 -7.21
CA VAL A 51 -7.14 10.36 -8.32
C VAL A 51 -8.00 9.13 -8.06
N SER A 52 -8.97 8.90 -8.94
CA SER A 52 -9.81 7.70 -8.99
C SER A 52 -9.38 6.77 -10.13
N ASP A 53 -9.94 5.57 -10.19
CA ASP A 53 -9.79 4.66 -11.33
C ASP A 53 -10.67 5.05 -12.53
N ASN A 54 -11.50 6.09 -12.38
CA ASN A 54 -12.31 6.65 -13.47
C ASN A 54 -13.17 5.58 -14.17
N ASP A 55 -13.89 4.80 -13.36
CA ASP A 55 -14.76 3.70 -13.80
C ASP A 55 -14.05 2.68 -14.73
N GLY A 56 -12.79 2.34 -14.43
CA GLY A 56 -11.98 1.39 -15.20
C GLY A 56 -11.14 2.01 -16.32
N ASN A 57 -11.27 3.31 -16.57
CA ASN A 57 -10.45 4.00 -17.57
C ASN A 57 -9.02 4.29 -17.07
N GLY A 58 -8.75 4.10 -15.77
CA GLY A 58 -7.45 4.32 -15.16
C GLY A 58 -7.02 5.79 -15.18
N VAL A 59 -5.73 6.02 -14.96
CA VAL A 59 -5.13 7.37 -14.96
C VAL A 59 -4.80 7.90 -16.36
N GLY A 60 -4.87 7.04 -17.38
CA GLY A 60 -4.40 7.37 -18.73
C GLY A 60 -2.89 7.59 -18.80
N THR A 61 -2.41 8.06 -19.95
CA THR A 61 -1.04 8.57 -20.07
C THR A 61 -0.95 9.95 -19.43
N ALA A 62 -0.19 10.03 -18.34
CA ALA A 62 -0.14 11.20 -17.47
C ALA A 62 1.26 11.47 -16.93
N GLN A 63 1.50 12.71 -16.52
CA GLN A 63 2.69 13.13 -15.80
C GLN A 63 2.27 13.79 -14.50
N TRP A 64 2.85 13.33 -13.39
CA TRP A 64 2.65 13.84 -12.05
C TRP A 64 3.90 14.55 -11.57
N ASP A 65 3.75 15.75 -11.04
CA ASP A 65 4.85 16.59 -10.59
C ASP A 65 4.74 16.98 -9.11
N CYS A 66 5.79 17.60 -8.59
CA CYS A 66 5.84 17.91 -7.17
C CYS A 66 5.15 19.22 -6.77
N ALA A 67 4.42 19.89 -7.67
CA ALA A 67 3.57 21.02 -7.33
C ALA A 67 2.32 20.56 -6.57
N HIS A 68 1.92 19.30 -6.74
CA HIS A 68 0.70 18.73 -6.22
C HIS A 68 0.95 17.59 -5.21
N LEU A 69 -0.08 17.28 -4.41
CA LEU A 69 -0.23 16.02 -3.70
C LEU A 69 -1.24 15.16 -4.47
N TYR A 70 -0.83 13.99 -4.94
CA TYR A 70 -1.75 13.05 -5.58
C TYR A 70 -2.32 12.11 -4.54
N VAL A 71 -3.64 12.02 -4.44
CA VAL A 71 -4.33 11.16 -3.46
C VAL A 71 -5.16 10.12 -4.19
N LEU A 72 -4.74 8.86 -4.10
CA LEU A 72 -5.44 7.70 -4.65
C LEU A 72 -6.66 7.41 -3.77
N THR A 73 -7.86 7.60 -4.32
CA THR A 73 -9.12 7.44 -3.58
C THR A 73 -9.53 5.98 -3.41
N GLU A 74 -8.97 5.12 -4.25
CA GLU A 74 -9.27 3.70 -4.36
C GLU A 74 -8.08 2.97 -5.01
N GLN A 75 -8.27 1.74 -5.46
CA GLN A 75 -7.29 1.06 -6.29
C GLN A 75 -7.30 1.68 -7.69
N VAL A 76 -6.23 2.41 -8.02
CA VAL A 76 -6.09 3.21 -9.25
C VAL A 76 -5.14 2.50 -10.20
N PHE A 77 -5.50 2.45 -11.48
CA PHE A 77 -4.76 1.67 -12.47
C PHE A 77 -4.05 2.53 -13.52
N VAL A 78 -2.84 2.12 -13.87
CA VAL A 78 -2.19 2.47 -15.15
C VAL A 78 -2.50 1.36 -16.13
N ASN A 79 -3.35 1.63 -17.10
CA ASN A 79 -3.89 0.62 -18.01
C ASN A 79 -2.87 0.20 -19.07
N GLN A 80 -3.18 -0.89 -19.79
CA GLN A 80 -2.38 -1.34 -20.92
C GLN A 80 -2.23 -0.23 -21.96
N GLY A 81 -0.99 0.03 -22.40
CA GLY A 81 -0.67 1.06 -23.38
C GLY A 81 -0.51 2.46 -22.79
N ASP A 82 -0.86 2.67 -21.51
CA ASP A 82 -0.64 3.94 -20.83
C ASP A 82 0.74 4.02 -20.18
N THR A 83 1.23 5.25 -20.07
CA THR A 83 2.43 5.58 -19.30
C THR A 83 2.10 6.60 -18.22
N LEU A 84 2.32 6.24 -16.96
CA LEU A 84 2.34 7.18 -15.85
C LEU A 84 3.78 7.55 -15.53
N ARG A 85 4.12 8.83 -15.66
CA ARG A 85 5.40 9.38 -15.22
C ARG A 85 5.22 10.17 -13.93
N ILE A 86 6.08 9.93 -12.95
CA ILE A 86 6.10 10.62 -11.67
C ILE A 86 7.46 11.28 -11.51
N ASP A 87 7.47 12.62 -11.49
CA ASP A 87 8.71 13.39 -11.42
C ASP A 87 9.31 13.40 -10.01
N PRO A 88 10.63 13.64 -9.86
CA PRO A 88 11.32 13.66 -8.57
C PRO A 88 10.66 14.60 -7.53
N GLY A 89 10.62 14.17 -6.27
CA GLY A 89 10.04 14.96 -5.16
C GLY A 89 8.50 14.95 -5.09
N THR A 90 7.83 14.29 -6.03
CA THR A 90 6.38 14.10 -6.02
C THR A 90 5.95 13.25 -4.83
N VAL A 91 4.79 13.58 -4.28
CA VAL A 91 4.16 12.86 -3.17
C VAL A 91 2.85 12.25 -3.67
N VAL A 92 2.73 10.94 -3.49
CA VAL A 92 1.53 10.16 -3.80
C VAL A 92 1.04 9.49 -2.52
N LEU A 93 -0.22 9.69 -2.18
CA LEU A 93 -0.83 9.22 -0.94
C LEU A 93 -2.01 8.31 -1.27
N GLY A 94 -2.15 7.19 -0.58
CA GLY A 94 -3.38 6.39 -0.63
C GLY A 94 -4.36 6.78 0.47
N MET A 95 -5.66 6.83 0.17
CA MET A 95 -6.69 6.88 1.21
C MET A 95 -6.66 5.60 2.06
N GLU A 96 -6.98 5.72 3.35
CA GLU A 96 -7.26 4.55 4.18
C GLU A 96 -8.56 3.90 3.71
N GLY A 97 -8.67 2.57 3.83
CA GLY A 97 -9.92 1.87 3.51
C GLY A 97 -11.01 2.19 4.53
N GLU A 98 -12.25 2.33 4.07
CA GLU A 98 -13.43 2.61 4.90
C GLU A 98 -14.40 1.42 4.90
N GLY A 99 -15.17 1.25 5.98
CA GLY A 99 -16.21 0.20 6.03
C GLY A 99 -15.68 -1.23 6.09
N ARG A 100 -14.48 -1.44 6.67
CA ARG A 100 -13.84 -2.76 6.75
C ARG A 100 -14.75 -3.80 7.39
N THR A 101 -15.04 -4.88 6.67
CA THR A 101 -15.82 -6.03 7.14
C THR A 101 -15.00 -7.30 7.01
N GLU A 102 -15.04 -8.18 8.02
CA GLU A 102 -14.40 -9.50 7.98
C GLU A 102 -15.45 -10.60 8.11
N VAL A 103 -15.40 -11.61 7.24
CA VAL A 103 -16.27 -12.79 7.29
C VAL A 103 -15.41 -14.04 7.26
N ASP A 104 -15.55 -14.89 8.28
CA ASP A 104 -14.95 -16.22 8.30
C ASP A 104 -15.86 -17.23 7.59
N ASN A 105 -15.40 -17.76 6.47
CA ASN A 105 -16.05 -18.82 5.71
C ASN A 105 -15.41 -20.17 6.06
N VAL A 106 -16.15 -20.99 6.81
CA VAL A 106 -15.72 -22.33 7.20
C VAL A 106 -15.92 -23.29 6.03
N THR A 107 -14.82 -23.85 5.54
CA THR A 107 -14.78 -24.91 4.53
C THR A 107 -14.52 -26.26 5.20
N GLY A 108 -14.72 -27.36 4.46
CA GLY A 108 -14.37 -28.71 4.93
C GLY A 108 -12.87 -28.93 5.21
N PHE A 109 -12.01 -27.96 4.86
CA PHE A 109 -10.55 -28.04 4.97
C PHE A 109 -9.95 -26.94 5.86
N GLY A 110 -10.76 -26.08 6.49
CA GLY A 110 -10.31 -24.95 7.32
C GLY A 110 -11.22 -23.73 7.18
N ALA A 111 -10.84 -22.60 7.79
CA ALA A 111 -11.55 -21.33 7.62
C ALA A 111 -10.77 -20.41 6.67
N VAL A 112 -11.49 -19.80 5.72
CA VAL A 112 -10.99 -18.71 4.87
C VAL A 112 -11.58 -17.41 5.41
N ARG A 113 -10.77 -16.35 5.49
CA ARG A 113 -11.24 -15.04 5.95
C ARG A 113 -11.29 -14.07 4.78
N ASP A 114 -12.50 -13.64 4.48
CA ASP A 114 -12.76 -12.61 3.49
C ASP A 114 -12.79 -11.25 4.17
N VAL A 115 -12.08 -10.28 3.59
CA VAL A 115 -12.09 -8.90 4.08
C VAL A 115 -12.53 -7.98 2.95
N THR A 116 -13.60 -7.23 3.18
CA THR A 116 -14.14 -6.24 2.24
C THR A 116 -14.14 -4.86 2.85
N TYR A 117 -14.29 -3.85 1.99
CA TYR A 117 -14.37 -2.44 2.37
C TYR A 117 -15.53 -1.80 1.59
N ASP A 118 -16.19 -0.82 2.19
CA ASP A 118 -17.15 0.03 1.47
C ASP A 118 -16.42 0.92 0.45
N THR A 119 -15.20 1.34 0.81
CA THR A 119 -14.25 2.01 -0.10
C THR A 119 -12.88 1.40 0.13
N TYR A 120 -12.33 0.77 -0.92
CA TYR A 120 -11.03 0.11 -0.84
C TYR A 120 -9.91 1.12 -0.59
N PRO A 121 -8.87 0.74 0.18
CA PRO A 121 -7.71 1.60 0.42
C PRO A 121 -7.04 1.99 -0.91
N GLY A 122 -6.51 3.21 -0.95
CA GLY A 122 -5.79 3.73 -2.10
C GLY A 122 -4.61 2.84 -2.49
N ALA A 123 -4.49 2.46 -3.75
CA ALA A 123 -3.37 1.67 -4.29
C ALA A 123 -3.03 2.10 -5.71
N LEU A 124 -1.76 2.00 -6.11
CA LEU A 124 -1.36 2.21 -7.50
C LEU A 124 -1.04 0.86 -8.14
N VAL A 125 -1.81 0.48 -9.16
CA VAL A 125 -1.65 -0.80 -9.85
C VAL A 125 -1.24 -0.51 -11.30
N VAL A 126 -0.07 -1.00 -11.70
CA VAL A 126 0.37 -0.96 -13.09
C VAL A 126 -0.08 -2.25 -13.75
N ALA A 127 -1.10 -2.15 -14.60
CA ALA A 127 -1.61 -3.29 -15.34
C ALA A 127 -0.58 -3.79 -16.34
N ARG A 128 -0.72 -5.05 -16.73
CA ARG A 128 0.11 -5.66 -17.74
C ARG A 128 0.11 -4.84 -19.04
N GLY A 129 1.29 -4.49 -19.54
CA GLY A 129 1.48 -3.65 -20.72
C GLY A 129 1.28 -2.15 -20.49
N GLY A 130 0.98 -1.72 -19.26
CA GLY A 130 1.16 -0.35 -18.81
C GLY A 130 2.60 -0.10 -18.36
N PHE A 131 2.97 1.17 -18.21
CA PHE A 131 4.31 1.57 -17.79
C PHE A 131 4.30 2.65 -16.71
N LEU A 132 5.08 2.42 -15.64
CA LEU A 132 5.30 3.41 -14.58
C LEU A 132 6.75 3.90 -14.59
N GLU A 133 6.96 5.18 -14.91
CA GLU A 133 8.24 5.86 -14.76
C GLU A 133 8.27 6.65 -13.45
N ALA A 134 8.74 6.02 -12.36
CA ALA A 134 8.98 6.67 -11.07
C ALA A 134 10.49 6.73 -10.80
N ASP A 135 11.16 7.65 -11.50
CA ASP A 135 12.61 7.83 -11.47
C ASP A 135 13.02 9.05 -10.64
N GLY A 136 12.94 8.90 -9.32
CA GLY A 136 13.39 9.92 -8.37
C GLY A 136 14.92 10.07 -8.36
N THR A 137 15.39 11.03 -7.56
CA THR A 137 16.83 11.23 -7.32
C THR A 137 17.18 11.06 -5.85
N ALA A 138 18.45 10.80 -5.54
CA ALA A 138 18.91 10.68 -4.15
C ALA A 138 18.58 11.92 -3.30
N THR A 139 18.54 13.11 -3.91
CA THR A 139 18.19 14.37 -3.22
C THR A 139 16.69 14.67 -3.23
N CYS A 140 15.94 14.09 -4.15
CA CYS A 140 14.50 14.32 -4.33
C CYS A 140 13.81 12.97 -4.62
N PRO A 141 13.71 12.10 -3.60
CA PRO A 141 13.03 10.83 -3.77
C PRO A 141 11.54 11.08 -4.04
N ILE A 142 10.93 10.18 -4.80
CA ILE A 142 9.47 10.13 -4.91
C ILE A 142 8.94 9.47 -3.65
N GLN A 143 7.88 10.01 -3.06
CA GLN A 143 7.35 9.51 -1.81
C GLN A 143 5.94 8.97 -1.96
N PHE A 144 5.76 7.77 -1.41
CA PHE A 144 4.51 7.06 -1.37
C PHE A 144 4.14 6.76 0.08
N SER A 145 2.93 7.14 0.49
CA SER A 145 2.43 6.94 1.84
C SER A 145 0.90 6.88 1.87
N PHE A 146 0.28 7.08 3.03
CA PHE A 146 -1.17 7.23 3.18
C PHE A 146 -1.54 8.69 3.46
N LEU A 147 -2.80 9.05 3.20
CA LEU A 147 -3.30 10.43 3.30
C LEU A 147 -3.09 11.06 4.70
N GLY A 148 -3.12 10.25 5.75
CA GLY A 148 -2.92 10.71 7.12
C GLY A 148 -1.46 10.92 7.54
N ASP A 149 -0.49 10.66 6.65
CA ASP A 149 0.93 10.92 6.92
C ASP A 149 1.29 12.39 6.61
N PRO A 150 1.69 13.20 7.61
CA PRO A 150 2.06 14.61 7.41
C PRO A 150 3.36 14.83 6.62
N MET A 151 4.10 13.77 6.27
CA MET A 151 5.36 13.83 5.52
C MET A 151 6.48 14.63 6.22
N ASP A 152 6.38 14.80 7.53
CA ASP A 152 7.38 15.48 8.38
C ASP A 152 8.19 14.49 9.25
N GLY A 153 7.91 13.19 9.11
CA GLY A 153 8.56 12.11 9.85
C GLY A 153 8.00 11.88 11.26
N THR A 154 6.88 12.51 11.63
CA THR A 154 6.23 12.28 12.93
C THR A 154 5.44 10.98 12.99
N THR A 155 5.01 10.43 11.84
CA THR A 155 4.38 9.11 11.77
C THR A 155 5.36 8.02 12.21
N GLY A 156 4.94 7.18 13.16
CA GLY A 156 5.74 6.07 13.68
C GLY A 156 6.05 5.01 12.62
N LEU A 157 7.25 4.45 12.66
CA LEU A 157 7.70 3.38 11.75
C LEU A 157 6.89 2.08 11.87
N ASP A 158 6.21 1.89 13.00
CA ASP A 158 5.34 0.75 13.28
C ASP A 158 3.94 0.88 12.67
N VAL A 159 3.56 2.08 12.21
CA VAL A 159 2.33 2.32 11.47
C VAL A 159 2.42 1.59 10.13
N ARG A 160 1.45 0.70 9.86
CA ARG A 160 1.39 -0.14 8.67
C ARG A 160 -0.06 -0.39 8.27
N GLY A 161 -0.27 -0.85 7.04
CA GLY A 161 -1.59 -1.22 6.55
C GLY A 161 -2.55 -0.03 6.44
N LYS A 162 -2.02 1.15 6.09
CA LYS A 162 -2.81 2.37 5.92
C LYS A 162 -3.21 2.65 4.48
N TRP A 163 -2.52 2.04 3.51
CA TRP A 163 -2.91 2.09 2.11
C TRP A 163 -2.46 0.79 1.39
N GLY A 164 -2.87 0.60 0.14
CA GLY A 164 -2.64 -0.65 -0.61
C GLY A 164 -1.20 -0.85 -1.05
N GLY A 165 -0.47 0.21 -1.36
CA GLY A 165 0.89 0.13 -1.89
C GLY A 165 0.94 0.29 -3.41
N ILE A 166 2.07 -0.12 -3.99
CA ILE A 166 2.27 -0.17 -5.45
C ILE A 166 2.33 -1.63 -5.87
N VAL A 167 1.56 -1.99 -6.89
CA VAL A 167 1.59 -3.30 -7.55
C VAL A 167 2.00 -3.09 -9.00
N VAL A 168 2.97 -3.87 -9.48
CA VAL A 168 3.43 -3.81 -10.87
C VAL A 168 3.25 -5.18 -11.51
N CYS A 169 2.30 -5.29 -12.43
CA CYS A 169 1.99 -6.53 -13.13
C CYS A 169 2.87 -6.65 -14.39
N GLY A 170 3.91 -7.48 -14.29
CA GLY A 170 4.83 -7.75 -15.39
C GLY A 170 4.22 -8.63 -16.49
N GLU A 171 4.78 -8.56 -17.71
CA GLU A 171 4.41 -9.41 -18.86
C GLU A 171 5.26 -10.68 -19.01
N ALA A 172 6.36 -10.78 -18.27
CA ALA A 172 7.36 -11.83 -18.47
C ALA A 172 6.80 -13.22 -18.17
N GLN A 173 7.36 -14.24 -18.85
CA GLN A 173 6.94 -15.61 -18.67
C GLN A 173 7.09 -16.07 -17.21
N LEU A 174 6.04 -16.73 -16.69
CA LEU A 174 6.04 -17.35 -15.37
C LEU A 174 6.28 -18.87 -15.48
N ASN A 175 6.75 -19.46 -14.39
CA ASN A 175 6.84 -20.91 -14.25
C ASN A 175 5.49 -21.57 -13.87
N THR A 176 4.42 -20.78 -13.72
CA THR A 176 3.05 -21.23 -13.41
C THR A 176 2.31 -21.79 -14.62
N LEU A 177 3.04 -22.29 -15.61
CA LEU A 177 2.52 -22.80 -16.87
C LEU A 177 1.85 -24.17 -16.64
N SER A 178 0.60 -24.15 -16.16
CA SER A 178 -0.18 -25.37 -15.98
C SER A 178 -0.67 -25.88 -17.32
N LEU A 179 -0.21 -27.06 -17.71
CA LEU A 179 -0.69 -27.82 -18.88
C LEU A 179 -1.70 -28.90 -18.48
N GLU A 180 -2.08 -28.94 -17.20
CA GLU A 180 -2.98 -29.97 -16.68
C GLU A 180 -4.43 -29.52 -16.85
N GLN A 181 -5.18 -30.26 -17.69
CA GLN A 181 -6.58 -29.93 -18.00
C GLN A 181 -7.51 -29.94 -16.77
N THR A 182 -7.12 -30.62 -15.68
CA THR A 182 -7.86 -30.67 -14.42
C THR A 182 -7.88 -29.32 -13.70
N PHE A 183 -6.91 -28.43 -13.98
CA PHE A 183 -6.79 -27.08 -13.44
C PHE A 183 -7.17 -25.99 -14.44
N ALA A 184 -7.77 -26.35 -15.58
CA ALA A 184 -8.12 -25.43 -16.66
C ALA A 184 -9.06 -24.27 -16.27
N THR A 185 -9.82 -24.47 -15.20
CA THR A 185 -10.80 -23.51 -14.67
C THR A 185 -10.35 -22.93 -13.34
N ALA A 186 -9.07 -23.12 -12.98
CA ALA A 186 -8.57 -22.56 -11.75
C ALA A 186 -8.69 -21.03 -11.82
N PRO A 187 -9.23 -20.39 -10.77
CA PRO A 187 -9.62 -18.98 -10.76
C PRO A 187 -8.46 -17.97 -10.89
N PHE A 188 -7.22 -18.44 -10.88
CA PHE A 188 -6.03 -17.61 -11.14
C PHE A 188 -5.61 -17.58 -12.62
N PHE A 189 -6.21 -18.43 -13.48
CA PHE A 189 -5.99 -18.37 -14.93
C PHE A 189 -7.07 -17.53 -15.60
N THR A 190 -6.66 -16.42 -16.23
CA THR A 190 -7.59 -15.53 -16.93
C THR A 190 -7.79 -15.95 -18.39
N THR A 191 -6.71 -16.35 -19.07
CA THR A 191 -6.77 -16.74 -20.49
C THR A 191 -6.75 -18.27 -20.74
N GLY A 192 -6.74 -19.09 -19.67
CA GLY A 192 -6.87 -20.55 -19.73
C GLY A 192 -5.56 -21.33 -19.54
N ILE A 193 -5.58 -22.62 -19.94
CA ILE A 193 -4.46 -23.56 -19.76
C ILE A 193 -3.22 -23.09 -20.53
N GLY A 194 -2.06 -23.19 -19.88
CA GLY A 194 -0.78 -22.96 -20.52
C GLY A 194 -0.53 -21.51 -20.91
N THR A 195 -1.07 -20.55 -20.15
CA THR A 195 -0.94 -19.10 -20.43
C THR A 195 0.16 -18.41 -19.63
N GLY A 196 0.68 -19.07 -18.58
CA GLY A 196 1.75 -18.53 -17.75
C GLY A 196 1.35 -17.27 -16.99
N GLU A 197 0.07 -17.17 -16.62
CA GLU A 197 -0.52 -16.02 -15.94
C GLU A 197 -0.86 -16.35 -14.48
N ASP A 198 -0.89 -15.32 -13.64
CA ASP A 198 -1.38 -15.39 -12.27
C ASP A 198 -1.98 -14.01 -11.88
N ARG A 199 -2.67 -13.93 -10.74
CA ARG A 199 -3.39 -12.73 -10.27
C ARG A 199 -2.72 -12.16 -9.02
N ALA A 200 -2.49 -10.84 -9.02
CA ALA A 200 -2.04 -10.18 -7.80
C ALA A 200 -3.16 -10.20 -6.74
N GLU A 201 -2.92 -10.89 -5.63
CA GLU A 201 -3.86 -10.95 -4.50
C GLU A 201 -4.11 -9.53 -3.92
N GLY A 202 -5.30 -9.35 -3.32
CA GLY A 202 -5.71 -8.05 -2.78
C GLY A 202 -6.09 -6.98 -3.81
N ILE A 203 -6.09 -7.27 -5.11
CA ILE A 203 -6.63 -6.32 -6.09
C ILE A 203 -8.07 -6.68 -6.44
N VAL A 204 -8.96 -5.70 -6.36
CA VAL A 204 -10.39 -5.82 -6.71
C VAL A 204 -10.64 -4.95 -7.93
N ASP A 205 -10.54 -5.57 -9.10
CA ASP A 205 -10.80 -4.89 -10.37
C ASP A 205 -12.31 -4.88 -10.69
N VAL A 206 -12.98 -3.80 -10.27
CA VAL A 206 -14.42 -3.61 -10.49
C VAL A 206 -14.80 -3.43 -11.96
N SER A 207 -13.85 -3.12 -12.85
CA SER A 207 -14.14 -3.01 -14.29
C SER A 207 -14.22 -4.36 -14.98
N GLY A 208 -13.81 -5.45 -14.32
CA GLY A 208 -13.80 -6.81 -14.87
C GLY A 208 -12.81 -6.99 -16.03
N GLN A 209 -11.78 -6.15 -16.10
CA GLN A 209 -10.75 -6.20 -17.15
C GLN A 209 -9.54 -7.07 -16.77
N ASP A 210 -9.57 -7.65 -15.57
CA ASP A 210 -8.49 -8.47 -15.00
C ASP A 210 -7.13 -7.73 -15.01
N ARG A 211 -7.13 -6.43 -14.73
CA ARG A 211 -5.95 -5.54 -14.79
C ARG A 211 -4.85 -5.86 -13.77
N HIS A 212 -5.13 -6.77 -12.84
CA HIS A 212 -4.22 -7.27 -11.83
C HIS A 212 -3.54 -8.60 -12.22
N VAL A 213 -3.81 -9.10 -13.43
CA VAL A 213 -3.12 -10.26 -14.00
C VAL A 213 -1.69 -9.88 -14.36
N TYR A 214 -0.75 -10.73 -13.97
CA TYR A 214 0.65 -10.65 -14.36
C TYR A 214 1.09 -11.95 -15.02
N GLY A 215 2.22 -11.90 -15.72
CA GLY A 215 2.76 -13.03 -16.46
C GLY A 215 2.37 -13.06 -17.93
N GLY A 216 2.68 -14.19 -18.57
CA GLY A 216 2.42 -14.45 -19.98
C GLY A 216 3.19 -15.67 -20.49
N ASN A 217 3.08 -15.92 -21.80
CA ASN A 217 3.73 -17.06 -22.47
C ASN A 217 5.01 -16.71 -23.22
N ALA A 218 5.44 -15.46 -23.14
CA ALA A 218 6.61 -14.97 -23.84
C ALA A 218 7.54 -14.28 -22.85
N ASP A 219 8.84 -14.45 -23.08
CA ASP A 219 9.84 -13.60 -22.45
C ASP A 219 9.63 -12.17 -22.91
N SER A 220 9.13 -11.31 -22.02
CA SER A 220 9.06 -9.88 -22.29
C SER A 220 10.45 -9.27 -22.09
N ILE A 221 10.89 -8.49 -23.07
CA ILE A 221 12.12 -7.69 -23.01
C ILE A 221 11.86 -6.27 -22.50
N ASN A 222 10.59 -5.90 -22.31
CA ASN A 222 10.18 -4.57 -21.87
C ASN A 222 10.03 -4.54 -20.34
N ALA A 223 10.39 -3.42 -19.74
CA ALA A 223 10.13 -3.18 -18.33
C ALA A 223 8.70 -2.64 -18.12
N SER A 224 8.00 -3.12 -17.10
CA SER A 224 6.69 -2.57 -16.68
C SER A 224 6.82 -1.35 -15.77
N ALA A 225 7.99 -1.12 -15.19
CA ALA A 225 8.27 0.07 -14.40
C ALA A 225 9.76 0.40 -14.32
N VAL A 226 10.06 1.68 -14.10
CA VAL A 226 11.31 2.17 -13.52
C VAL A 226 10.99 2.69 -12.13
N LEU A 227 11.53 2.03 -11.10
CA LEU A 227 11.39 2.44 -9.70
C LEU A 227 12.79 2.75 -9.15
N ARG A 228 13.14 4.04 -9.06
CA ARG A 228 14.44 4.48 -8.55
C ARG A 228 14.32 5.65 -7.57
N HIS A 229 15.05 5.59 -6.45
CA HIS A 229 14.98 6.54 -5.33
C HIS A 229 13.54 6.82 -4.82
N LEU A 230 12.92 5.81 -4.24
CA LEU A 230 11.58 5.90 -3.66
C LEU A 230 11.65 5.81 -2.14
N SER A 231 10.73 6.51 -1.47
CA SER A 231 10.34 6.26 -0.09
C SER A 231 8.91 5.73 -0.11
N ILE A 232 8.73 4.43 0.17
CA ILE A 232 7.41 3.79 0.24
C ILE A 232 7.18 3.39 1.70
N ARG A 233 6.17 3.97 2.35
CA ARG A 233 5.93 3.80 3.78
C ARG A 233 4.48 3.45 4.08
N HIS A 234 4.24 2.76 5.20
CA HIS A 234 2.91 2.50 5.78
C HIS A 234 1.91 1.73 4.90
N GLY A 235 2.36 1.08 3.82
CA GLY A 235 1.53 0.28 2.90
C GLY A 235 1.11 -1.09 3.45
N SER A 236 0.60 -1.95 2.55
CA SER A 236 0.16 -3.33 2.83
C SER A 236 -1.09 -3.42 3.71
N THR A 237 -2.17 -2.74 3.29
CA THR A 237 -3.49 -2.92 3.91
C THR A 237 -3.96 -4.35 3.71
N ASN A 238 -4.42 -4.99 4.79
CA ASN A 238 -4.83 -6.39 4.76
C ASN A 238 -6.25 -6.52 4.17
N LEU A 239 -6.35 -7.32 3.10
CA LEU A 239 -7.59 -7.64 2.39
C LEU A 239 -8.02 -9.11 2.58
N GLY A 240 -7.48 -9.77 3.60
CA GLY A 240 -7.79 -11.17 3.91
C GLY A 240 -7.02 -12.14 3.04
N TRP A 241 -7.46 -13.40 3.08
CA TRP A 241 -7.04 -14.41 2.11
C TRP A 241 -8.07 -14.38 0.98
N ASN A 242 -7.97 -13.41 0.08
CA ASN A 242 -8.82 -13.39 -1.10
C ASN A 242 -8.19 -14.26 -2.20
N GLN A 243 -8.10 -15.56 -1.91
CA GLN A 243 -8.05 -16.48 -3.02
C GLN A 243 -9.47 -16.60 -3.55
N PHE A 244 -9.63 -16.14 -4.79
CA PHE A 244 -10.69 -16.45 -5.76
C PHE A 244 -11.76 -15.39 -5.98
#